data_AF-A0ABD2JTD5-F1
#
_entry.id   AF-A0ABD2JTD5-F1
#
_cell.length_a   1.000
_cell.length_b   1.000
_cell.length_c   1.000
_cell.angle_alpha   90.00
_cell.angle_beta   90.00
_cell.angle_gamma   90.00
#
_symmetry.space_group_name_H-M   'P 1'
#
loop_
_entity.id
_entity.type
_entity.pdbx_description
1 polymer ?
#
loop_
_entity_poly.entity_id
_entity_poly.type
_entity_poly.pdbx_seq_one_letter_code
_entity_poly.pdbx_strand_id
1 'polypeptide(L)'
;MPEQLAIINSTATFAVWPLNGNNRSPPQPQQQRFSLAQFLALARNGVCTEYAPHLFHAIIMRVRSGPRQQSSAATATTTTTSTALIFRSGRVVLTGIGGVPPNQIHAQCAKQAKRVCRRVGAALKWGGFPALALSLSVNGVEMRNLVTTLHLPYRLNIEQMAQHLSSLGQNDVKRVCLDLCTFPGLRCTLVIRRRSNGENTLATCLFFITGTVIVTGVRQPEELEQAVASVRALCQDHQRK
;
A
#
# COMPACT_ATOMS: atom_id res chain seq x y z
N MET A 1 3.24 21.30 -18.26
CA MET A 1 2.76 21.17 -16.87
C MET A 1 3.43 19.94 -16.28
N PRO A 2 4.18 20.05 -15.18
CA PRO A 2 4.77 18.86 -14.54
C PRO A 2 3.64 17.92 -14.11
N GLU A 3 3.69 16.67 -14.58
CA GLU A 3 2.70 15.65 -14.23
C GLU A 3 2.73 15.42 -12.72
N GLN A 4 1.61 15.68 -12.05
CA GLN A 4 1.51 15.54 -10.61
C GLN A 4 1.64 14.07 -10.24
N LEU A 5 2.64 13.73 -9.42
CA LEU A 5 2.84 12.35 -8.97
C LEU A 5 1.61 11.87 -8.20
N ALA A 6 1.06 10.73 -8.60
CA ALA A 6 -0.09 10.12 -7.95
C ALA A 6 0.27 8.70 -7.49
N ILE A 7 -0.09 8.37 -6.25
CA ILE A 7 0.01 7.00 -5.74
C ILE A 7 -1.14 6.21 -6.34
N ILE A 8 -0.86 5.16 -7.13
CA ILE A 8 -1.88 4.32 -7.76
C ILE A 8 -2.40 3.25 -6.81
N ASN A 9 -1.57 2.81 -5.86
CA ASN A 9 -1.95 1.88 -4.81
C ASN A 9 -1.04 2.06 -3.59
N SER A 10 -1.54 1.69 -2.42
CA SER A 10 -0.77 1.64 -1.20
C SER A 10 -1.25 0.49 -0.33
N THR A 11 -0.36 0.02 0.54
CA THR A 11 -0.66 -0.98 1.55
C THR A 11 -0.24 -0.46 2.92
N ALA A 12 -1.15 -0.54 3.88
CA ALA A 12 -0.95 -0.16 5.26
C ALA A 12 -1.33 -1.30 6.19
N THR A 13 -0.74 -1.33 7.38
CA THR A 13 -1.15 -2.22 8.47
C THR A 13 -1.59 -1.42 9.68
N PHE A 14 -2.56 -1.93 10.41
CA PHE A 14 -2.95 -1.40 11.72
C PHE A 14 -3.56 -2.52 12.56
N ALA A 15 -3.88 -2.24 13.81
CA ALA A 15 -4.64 -3.15 14.65
C ALA A 15 -5.99 -2.53 15.05
N VAL A 16 -7.03 -3.36 15.14
CA VAL A 16 -8.36 -2.98 15.62
C VAL A 16 -8.59 -3.62 16.98
N TRP A 17 -8.40 -2.82 18.04
CA TRP A 17 -8.48 -3.29 19.43
C TRP A 17 -9.02 -2.21 20.37
N PRO A 18 -9.54 -2.60 21.55
CA PRO A 18 -9.80 -1.67 22.62
C PRO A 18 -8.59 -0.78 22.92
N LEU A 19 -8.80 0.53 23.08
CA LEU A 19 -7.82 1.38 23.76
C LEU A 19 -7.77 0.91 25.22
N ASN A 20 -6.65 0.31 25.64
CA ASN A 20 -6.44 0.06 27.06
C ASN A 20 -6.33 1.42 27.75
N GLY A 21 -7.38 1.81 28.46
CA GLY A 21 -7.38 3.02 29.27
C GLY A 21 -6.19 2.99 30.24
N ASN A 22 -5.38 4.04 30.19
CA ASN A 22 -4.38 4.44 31.18
C ASN A 22 -3.01 3.75 31.23
N ASN A 23 -2.77 2.63 30.56
CA ASN A 23 -1.42 2.04 30.54
C ASN A 23 -0.67 2.40 29.25
N ARG A 24 0.33 3.29 29.36
CA ARG A 24 1.31 3.62 28.30
C ARG A 24 2.16 2.42 27.87
N SER A 25 2.05 1.30 28.57
CA SER A 25 2.76 0.07 28.25
C SER A 25 2.09 -0.64 27.07
N PRO A 26 2.83 -1.01 26.01
CA PRO A 26 2.27 -1.78 24.92
C PRO A 26 1.64 -3.07 25.47
N PRO A 27 0.38 -3.38 25.10
CA PRO A 27 -0.32 -4.55 25.59
C PRO A 27 0.46 -5.81 25.26
N GLN A 28 0.53 -6.75 26.20
CA GLN A 28 1.20 -8.03 25.95
C GLN A 28 0.51 -8.74 24.77
N PRO A 29 1.28 -9.32 23.83
CA PRO A 29 0.78 -9.87 22.57
C PRO A 29 -0.19 -11.05 22.72
N GLN A 30 -0.33 -11.62 23.92
CA GLN A 30 -1.25 -12.72 24.21
C GLN A 30 -2.69 -12.26 24.49
N GLN A 31 -2.92 -10.99 24.89
CA GLN A 31 -4.26 -10.53 25.33
C GLN A 31 -5.13 -9.87 24.25
N GLN A 32 -4.64 -9.76 23.01
CA GLN A 32 -5.36 -9.03 21.95
C GLN A 32 -5.65 -9.93 20.75
N ARG A 33 -6.65 -10.81 20.89
CA ARG A 33 -7.17 -11.66 19.80
C ARG A 33 -8.68 -11.77 19.89
N PHE A 34 -9.32 -11.88 18.73
CA PHE A 34 -10.76 -12.07 18.65
C PHE A 34 -11.02 -13.50 19.05
N SER A 35 -11.97 -13.71 19.96
CA SER A 35 -12.49 -15.05 20.21
C SER A 35 -13.01 -15.63 18.90
N LEU A 36 -13.11 -16.97 18.81
CA LEU A 36 -13.64 -17.59 17.60
C LEU A 36 -15.07 -17.08 17.31
N ALA A 37 -15.90 -16.94 18.35
CA ALA A 37 -17.25 -16.41 18.24
C ALA A 37 -17.28 -14.97 17.71
N GLN A 38 -16.41 -14.09 18.23
CA GLN A 38 -16.29 -12.70 17.75
C GLN A 38 -15.85 -12.65 16.29
N PHE A 39 -14.86 -13.48 15.90
CA PHE A 39 -14.36 -13.51 14.54
C PHE A 39 -15.40 -14.07 13.55
N LEU A 40 -16.14 -15.11 13.92
CA LEU A 40 -17.25 -15.62 13.12
C LEU A 40 -18.41 -14.63 13.04
N ALA A 41 -18.68 -13.87 14.10
CA ALA A 41 -19.66 -12.80 14.08
C ALA A 41 -19.27 -11.69 13.10
N LEU A 42 -17.99 -11.33 13.02
CA LEU A 42 -17.49 -10.40 11.99
C LEU A 42 -17.72 -10.93 10.57
N ALA A 43 -17.43 -12.21 10.33
CA ALA A 43 -17.61 -12.83 9.02
C ALA A 43 -19.08 -12.93 8.60
N ARG A 44 -19.99 -13.21 9.55
CA ARG A 44 -21.42 -13.39 9.27
C ARG A 44 -22.18 -12.08 9.13
N ASN A 45 -21.86 -11.09 9.96
CA ASN A 45 -22.61 -9.83 10.04
C ASN A 45 -21.92 -8.66 9.34
N GLY A 46 -20.72 -8.89 8.76
CA GLY A 46 -19.95 -7.86 8.07
C GLY A 46 -20.50 -7.56 6.67
N VAL A 47 -20.78 -6.29 6.40
CA VAL A 47 -21.19 -5.84 5.05
C VAL A 47 -20.01 -5.91 4.08
N CYS A 48 -20.25 -6.53 2.92
CA CYS A 48 -19.24 -6.78 1.88
C CYS A 48 -18.01 -7.52 2.45
N THR A 49 -18.27 -8.57 3.23
CA THR A 49 -17.23 -9.46 3.75
C THR A 49 -17.27 -10.83 3.09
N GLU A 50 -16.09 -11.43 2.93
CA GLU A 50 -15.89 -12.78 2.41
C GLU A 50 -14.97 -13.53 3.40
N TYR A 51 -15.31 -14.77 3.75
CA TYR A 51 -14.50 -15.60 4.65
C TYR A 51 -14.53 -17.07 4.24
N ALA A 52 -13.37 -17.57 3.80
CA ALA A 52 -13.17 -18.95 3.38
C ALA A 52 -11.90 -19.52 4.06
N PRO A 53 -12.00 -20.04 5.30
CA PRO A 53 -10.81 -20.41 6.10
C PRO A 53 -9.98 -21.55 5.52
N HIS A 54 -10.53 -22.37 4.63
CA HIS A 54 -9.79 -23.41 3.92
C HIS A 54 -8.90 -22.86 2.79
N LEU A 55 -9.15 -21.62 2.34
CA LEU A 55 -8.34 -20.93 1.34
C LEU A 55 -7.42 -19.90 1.99
N PHE A 56 -7.97 -19.09 2.91
CA PHE A 56 -7.25 -17.97 3.50
C PHE A 56 -7.77 -17.63 4.90
N HIS A 57 -6.88 -17.59 5.89
CA HIS A 57 -7.20 -17.39 7.31
C HIS A 57 -7.43 -15.91 7.69
N ALA A 58 -8.15 -15.15 6.87
CA ALA A 58 -8.56 -13.78 7.15
C ALA A 58 -9.95 -13.49 6.58
N ILE A 59 -10.66 -12.55 7.18
CA ILE A 59 -11.89 -11.99 6.60
C ILE A 59 -11.47 -10.90 5.60
N ILE A 60 -11.96 -10.99 4.37
CA ILE A 60 -11.77 -9.97 3.35
C ILE A 60 -12.95 -9.02 3.44
N MET A 61 -12.71 -7.72 3.67
CA MET A 61 -13.74 -6.68 3.74
C MET A 61 -13.49 -5.60 2.69
N ARG A 62 -14.49 -5.30 1.86
CA ARG A 62 -14.41 -4.25 0.84
C ARG A 62 -15.04 -2.95 1.33
N VAL A 63 -14.25 -1.88 1.44
CA VAL A 63 -14.68 -0.56 1.95
C VAL A 63 -14.63 0.48 0.85
N ARG A 64 -15.80 1.00 0.46
CA ARG A 64 -15.94 2.07 -0.53
C ARG A 64 -15.57 3.42 0.08
N SER A 65 -14.76 4.18 -0.64
CA SER A 65 -14.58 5.61 -0.41
C SER A 65 -15.82 6.36 -0.91
N GLY A 66 -16.16 7.47 -0.25
CA GLY A 66 -17.18 8.36 -0.81
C GLY A 66 -16.72 8.94 -2.16
N PRO A 67 -17.65 9.45 -2.98
CA PRO A 67 -17.29 10.10 -4.23
C PRO A 67 -16.27 11.20 -3.94
N ARG A 68 -15.16 11.18 -4.68
CA ARG A 68 -14.22 12.29 -4.67
C ARG A 68 -14.81 13.39 -5.53
N GLN A 69 -14.98 14.58 -4.97
CA GLN A 69 -15.12 15.78 -5.76
C GLN A 69 -13.77 16.00 -6.46
N GLN A 70 -13.60 15.43 -7.65
CA GLN A 70 -12.55 15.86 -8.56
C GLN A 70 -13.03 17.18 -9.17
N SER A 71 -12.32 18.26 -8.88
CA SER A 71 -12.61 19.63 -9.31
C SER A 71 -12.27 19.88 -10.79
N SER A 72 -12.40 18.87 -11.65
CA SER A 72 -12.13 18.94 -13.07
C SER A 72 -13.28 18.32 -13.85
N ALA A 73 -13.84 19.09 -14.78
CA ALA A 73 -15.11 18.92 -15.49
C ALA A 73 -15.28 17.67 -16.38
N ALA A 74 -14.92 16.47 -15.90
CA ALA A 74 -15.15 15.21 -16.60
C ALA A 74 -15.97 14.23 -15.73
N THR A 75 -17.08 13.79 -16.32
CA THR A 75 -18.31 13.12 -15.85
C THR A 75 -18.17 11.72 -15.22
N ALA A 76 -17.07 11.36 -14.56
CA ALA A 76 -16.93 10.03 -13.94
C ALA A 76 -16.65 10.10 -12.43
N THR A 77 -17.69 9.90 -11.61
CA THR A 77 -17.55 9.67 -10.16
C THR A 77 -16.92 8.30 -9.91
N THR A 78 -15.59 8.23 -10.00
CA THR A 78 -14.87 6.99 -9.70
C THR A 78 -14.89 6.73 -8.19
N THR A 79 -15.74 5.80 -7.76
CA THR A 79 -15.72 5.30 -6.39
C THR A 79 -14.51 4.39 -6.22
N THR A 80 -13.58 4.76 -5.33
CA THR A 80 -12.43 3.91 -5.02
C THR A 80 -12.81 2.90 -3.95
N THR A 81 -12.52 1.63 -4.17
CA THR A 81 -12.75 0.56 -3.19
C THR A 81 -11.42 0.10 -2.61
N SER A 82 -11.30 0.19 -1.29
CA SER A 82 -10.19 -0.40 -0.54
C SER A 82 -10.56 -1.78 -0.02
N THR A 83 -9.57 -2.64 0.17
CA THR A 83 -9.75 -4.00 0.71
C THR A 83 -9.00 -4.11 2.02
N ALA A 84 -9.67 -4.61 3.05
CA ALA A 84 -9.09 -4.89 4.36
C ALA A 84 -9.08 -6.41 4.60
N LEU A 85 -7.91 -6.97 4.88
CA LEU A 85 -7.72 -8.34 5.34
C LEU A 85 -7.64 -8.33 6.85
N ILE A 86 -8.65 -8.86 7.51
CA ILE A 86 -8.81 -8.83 8.97
C ILE A 86 -8.46 -10.20 9.52
N PHE A 87 -7.41 -10.26 10.33
CA PHE A 87 -6.96 -11.49 10.97
C PHE A 87 -7.60 -11.65 12.35
N ARG A 88 -7.66 -12.90 12.84
CA ARG A 88 -8.13 -13.18 14.21
C ARG A 88 -7.29 -12.48 15.29
N SER A 89 -6.03 -12.16 14.98
CA SER A 89 -5.16 -11.32 15.81
C SER A 89 -5.49 -9.83 15.79
N GLY A 90 -6.59 -9.42 15.14
CA GLY A 90 -7.06 -8.03 15.02
C GLY A 90 -6.12 -7.12 14.24
N ARG A 91 -4.99 -7.66 13.77
CA ARG A 91 -4.19 -7.03 12.73
C ARG A 91 -5.02 -6.94 11.46
N VAL A 92 -4.88 -5.82 10.78
CA VAL A 92 -5.55 -5.54 9.52
C VAL A 92 -4.49 -5.13 8.50
N VAL A 93 -4.54 -5.74 7.33
CA VAL A 93 -3.82 -5.27 6.14
C VAL A 93 -4.83 -4.54 5.26
N LEU A 94 -4.56 -3.28 4.96
CA LEU A 94 -5.42 -2.42 4.14
C LEU A 94 -4.71 -2.08 2.84
N THR A 95 -5.36 -2.33 1.71
CA THR A 95 -4.84 -2.08 0.37
C THR A 95 -5.88 -1.45 -0.55
N GLY A 96 -5.48 -0.97 -1.73
CA GLY A 96 -6.37 -0.37 -2.73
C GLY A 96 -6.62 1.12 -2.50
N ILE A 97 -5.79 1.80 -1.71
CA ILE A 97 -5.87 3.26 -1.53
C ILE A 97 -4.92 3.91 -2.53
N GLY A 98 -5.47 4.64 -3.48
CA GLY A 98 -4.73 5.30 -4.56
C GLY A 98 -5.48 6.49 -5.16
N GLY A 99 -4.93 7.02 -6.26
CA GLY A 99 -5.31 8.28 -6.89
C GLY A 99 -5.05 9.50 -6.00
N VAL A 100 -4.16 9.41 -5.01
CA VAL A 100 -3.89 10.49 -4.06
C VAL A 100 -2.49 11.04 -4.28
N PRO A 101 -2.26 12.34 -4.09
CA PRO A 101 -0.92 12.88 -3.99
C PRO A 101 -0.16 12.25 -2.80
N PRO A 102 1.18 12.09 -2.89
CA PRO A 102 2.00 11.50 -1.83
C PRO A 102 1.78 12.13 -0.44
N ASN A 103 1.72 13.46 -0.37
CA ASN A 103 1.51 14.19 0.90
C ASN A 103 0.14 13.94 1.58
N GLN A 104 -0.83 13.33 0.89
CA GLN A 104 -2.16 13.03 1.45
C GLN A 104 -2.35 11.56 1.82
N ILE A 105 -1.42 10.66 1.49
CA ILE A 105 -1.65 9.21 1.60
C ILE A 105 -1.88 8.75 3.03
N HIS A 106 -1.13 9.29 4.00
CA HIS A 106 -1.27 8.92 5.41
C HIS A 106 -2.65 9.29 5.96
N ALA A 107 -3.11 10.51 5.67
CA ALA A 107 -4.44 10.97 6.08
C ALA A 107 -5.56 10.11 5.48
N GLN A 108 -5.41 9.72 4.20
CA GLN A 108 -6.38 8.83 3.54
C GLN A 108 -6.36 7.42 4.11
N CYS A 109 -5.18 6.85 4.38
CA CYS A 109 -5.05 5.55 5.03
C CYS A 109 -5.67 5.55 6.43
N ALA A 110 -5.41 6.59 7.24
CA ALA A 110 -6.03 6.73 8.56
C ALA A 110 -7.56 6.86 8.47
N LYS A 111 -8.08 7.62 7.49
CA LYS A 111 -9.52 7.74 7.25
C LYS A 111 -10.15 6.39 6.88
N GLN A 112 -9.50 5.60 6.03
CA GLN A 112 -9.99 4.27 5.64
C GLN A 112 -9.88 3.26 6.78
N ALA A 113 -8.80 3.27 7.55
CA ALA A 113 -8.65 2.44 8.74
C ALA A 113 -9.79 2.70 9.75
N LYS A 114 -10.14 3.97 9.98
CA LYS A 114 -11.30 4.35 10.81
C LYS A 114 -12.62 3.84 10.24
N ARG A 115 -12.79 3.79 8.91
CA ARG A 115 -13.99 3.22 8.27
C ARG A 115 -14.06 1.70 8.46
N VAL A 116 -12.95 1.00 8.29
CA VAL A 116 -12.85 -0.44 8.59
C VAL A 116 -13.22 -0.70 10.05
N CYS A 117 -12.62 0.04 10.99
CA CYS A 117 -12.90 -0.09 12.43
C CYS A 117 -14.40 0.09 12.74
N ARG A 118 -15.06 1.10 12.16
CA ARG A 118 -16.50 1.31 12.32
C ARG A 118 -17.34 0.14 11.80
N ARG A 119 -16.96 -0.44 10.65
CA ARG A 119 -17.66 -1.61 10.08
C ARG A 119 -17.47 -2.86 10.92
N VAL A 120 -16.27 -3.07 11.45
CA VAL A 120 -15.96 -4.14 12.41
C VAL A 120 -16.80 -3.97 13.67
N GLY A 121 -16.86 -2.76 14.24
CA GLY A 121 -17.69 -2.46 15.40
C GLY A 121 -19.18 -2.69 15.13
N ALA A 122 -19.71 -2.26 13.98
CA ALA A 122 -21.09 -2.53 13.60
C ALA A 122 -21.37 -4.04 13.52
N ALA A 123 -20.53 -4.82 12.82
CA ALA A 123 -20.68 -6.27 12.70
C ALA A 123 -20.63 -7.00 14.05
N LEU A 124 -19.75 -6.58 14.97
CA LEU A 124 -19.70 -7.12 16.33
C LEU A 124 -20.92 -6.76 17.15
N LYS A 125 -21.42 -5.52 17.02
CA LYS A 125 -22.66 -5.09 17.69
C LYS A 125 -23.84 -5.96 17.26
N TRP A 126 -24.01 -6.19 15.95
CA TRP A 126 -25.04 -7.08 15.41
C TRP A 126 -24.85 -8.54 15.82
N GLY A 127 -23.59 -8.97 15.97
CA GLY A 127 -23.24 -10.32 16.42
C GLY A 127 -23.33 -10.56 17.92
N GLY A 128 -23.89 -9.64 18.71
CA GLY A 128 -24.07 -9.81 20.17
C GLY A 128 -22.87 -9.41 21.03
N PHE A 129 -21.91 -8.64 20.51
CA PHE A 129 -20.73 -8.16 21.23
C PHE A 129 -20.67 -6.62 21.36
N PRO A 130 -21.70 -5.95 21.91
CA PRO A 130 -21.79 -4.48 21.93
C PRO A 130 -20.70 -3.80 22.78
N ALA A 131 -20.31 -4.39 23.92
CA ALA A 131 -19.27 -3.84 24.78
C ALA A 131 -17.92 -3.76 24.06
N LEU A 132 -17.53 -4.83 23.34
CA LEU A 132 -16.33 -4.83 22.53
C LEU A 132 -16.44 -3.81 21.39
N ALA A 133 -17.56 -3.79 20.66
CA ALA A 133 -17.78 -2.87 19.54
C ALA A 133 -17.58 -1.40 19.90
N LEU A 134 -18.03 -0.97 21.09
CA LEU A 134 -17.90 0.41 21.58
C LEU A 134 -16.46 0.79 21.96
N SER A 135 -15.64 -0.19 22.33
CA SER A 135 -14.26 0.02 22.75
C SER A 135 -13.25 0.07 21.60
N LEU A 136 -13.62 -0.43 20.41
CA LEU A 136 -12.67 -0.59 19.29
C LEU A 136 -12.07 0.73 18.82
N SER A 137 -10.77 0.69 18.55
CA SER A 137 -9.99 1.80 18.05
C SER A 137 -9.01 1.33 16.98
N VAL A 138 -8.47 2.29 16.21
CA VAL A 138 -7.40 2.05 15.23
C VAL A 138 -6.07 2.34 15.89
N ASN A 139 -5.20 1.34 15.95
CA ASN A 139 -3.88 1.45 16.57
C ASN A 139 -2.76 1.25 15.54
N GLY A 140 -1.78 2.16 15.54
CA GLY A 140 -0.52 2.01 14.79
C GLY A 140 -0.71 1.85 13.28
N VAL A 141 -1.30 2.84 12.62
CA VAL A 141 -1.37 2.85 11.14
C VAL A 141 0.03 3.04 10.58
N GLU A 142 0.57 1.98 9.98
CA GLU A 142 1.92 1.96 9.42
C GLU A 142 1.85 1.63 7.92
N MET A 143 2.49 2.47 7.10
CA MET A 143 2.62 2.20 5.67
C MET A 143 3.63 1.08 5.43
N ARG A 144 3.25 0.11 4.62
CA ARG A 144 4.09 -1.04 4.25
C ARG A 144 4.60 -0.98 2.83
N ASN A 145 3.83 -0.40 1.92
CA ASN A 145 4.20 -0.26 0.52
C ASN A 145 3.44 0.88 -0.14
N LEU A 146 4.13 1.67 -0.95
CA LEU A 146 3.55 2.63 -1.89
C LEU A 146 3.84 2.17 -3.32
N VAL A 147 2.91 2.46 -4.22
CA VAL A 147 3.04 2.16 -5.65
C VAL A 147 2.65 3.39 -6.45
N THR A 148 3.51 3.80 -7.37
CA THR A 148 3.21 4.83 -8.36
C THR A 148 3.60 4.36 -9.75
N THR A 149 3.05 5.03 -10.75
CA THR A 149 3.35 4.81 -12.15
C THR A 149 3.79 6.13 -12.76
N LEU A 150 4.85 6.06 -13.55
CA LEU A 150 5.39 7.15 -14.34
C LEU A 150 5.12 6.81 -15.81
N HIS A 151 4.58 7.78 -16.54
CA HIS A 151 4.42 7.67 -17.99
C HIS A 151 5.41 8.61 -18.66
N LEU A 152 6.42 8.04 -19.30
CA LEU A 152 7.38 8.81 -20.08
C LEU A 152 6.80 9.07 -21.48
N PRO A 153 7.09 10.23 -22.09
CA PRO A 153 6.59 10.57 -23.42
C PRO A 153 7.33 9.83 -24.55
N TYR A 154 8.24 8.92 -24.21
CA TYR A 154 9.09 8.19 -25.16
C TYR A 154 9.26 6.73 -24.73
N ARG A 155 9.63 5.89 -25.71
CA ARG A 155 9.96 4.49 -25.48
C ARG A 155 11.35 4.34 -24.87
N LEU A 156 11.53 3.28 -24.08
CA LEU A 156 12.80 2.97 -23.42
C LEU A 156 13.56 1.87 -24.16
N ASN A 157 14.89 2.00 -24.24
CA ASN A 157 15.80 0.91 -24.60
C ASN A 157 16.18 0.14 -23.33
N ILE A 158 15.34 -0.82 -22.93
CA ILE A 158 15.48 -1.52 -21.64
C ILE A 158 16.67 -2.48 -21.62
N GLU A 159 17.11 -2.98 -22.78
CA GLU A 159 18.29 -3.82 -22.94
C GLU A 159 19.57 -3.03 -22.63
N GLN A 160 19.72 -1.86 -23.26
CA GLN A 160 20.84 -0.95 -23.00
C GLN A 160 20.82 -0.45 -21.55
N MET A 161 19.64 -0.13 -21.03
CA MET A 161 19.47 0.27 -19.63
C MET A 161 19.88 -0.86 -18.67
N ALA A 162 19.53 -2.12 -18.96
CA ALA A 162 19.93 -3.25 -18.14
C ALA A 162 21.45 -3.44 -18.10
N GLN A 163 22.12 -3.28 -19.25
CA GLN A 163 23.58 -3.34 -19.35
C GLN A 163 24.24 -2.22 -18.54
N HIS A 164 23.77 -0.97 -18.69
CA HIS A 164 24.28 0.16 -17.93
C HIS A 164 24.05 -0.04 -16.43
N LEU A 165 22.83 -0.35 -15.99
CA LEU A 165 22.54 -0.59 -14.57
C LEU A 165 23.33 -1.75 -13.96
N SER A 166 23.69 -2.76 -14.76
CA SER A 166 24.54 -3.87 -14.29
C SER A 166 26.01 -3.47 -14.15
N SER A 167 26.44 -2.43 -14.87
CA SER A 167 27.78 -1.84 -14.74
C SER A 167 27.88 -0.87 -13.55
N LEU A 168 26.75 -0.28 -13.13
CA LEU A 168 26.67 0.46 -11.88
C LEU A 168 26.84 -0.52 -10.72
N GLY A 169 27.90 -0.35 -9.94
CA GLY A 169 28.18 -1.22 -8.79
C GLY A 169 27.04 -1.24 -7.77
N GLN A 170 27.20 -2.06 -6.72
CA GLN A 170 26.19 -2.24 -5.67
C GLN A 170 25.84 -0.99 -4.86
N ASN A 171 26.51 0.12 -5.13
CA ASN A 171 26.32 1.38 -4.44
C ASN A 171 24.96 2.02 -4.75
N ASP A 172 24.50 1.89 -6.00
CA ASP A 172 23.29 2.53 -6.52
C ASP A 172 22.23 1.51 -6.93
N VAL A 173 22.68 0.32 -7.37
CA VAL A 173 21.81 -0.74 -7.88
C VAL A 173 22.08 -2.03 -7.13
N LYS A 174 21.05 -2.54 -6.44
CA LYS A 174 21.15 -3.80 -5.71
C LYS A 174 20.93 -5.02 -6.59
N ARG A 175 20.04 -4.90 -7.58
CA ARG A 175 19.66 -6.01 -8.46
C ARG A 175 19.14 -5.49 -9.79
N VAL A 176 19.55 -6.13 -10.87
CA VAL A 176 19.02 -5.94 -12.22
C VAL A 176 18.60 -7.31 -12.76
N CYS A 177 17.47 -7.37 -13.44
CA CYS A 177 16.93 -8.61 -13.99
C CYS A 177 16.13 -8.28 -15.26
N LEU A 178 16.67 -8.70 -16.41
CA LEU A 178 15.98 -8.67 -17.70
C LEU A 178 15.81 -10.11 -18.17
N ASP A 179 14.59 -10.61 -18.06
CA ASP A 179 14.19 -11.94 -18.56
C ASP A 179 12.84 -11.80 -19.25
N LEU A 180 12.91 -11.47 -20.55
CA LEU A 180 11.73 -11.18 -21.36
C LEU A 180 10.89 -12.43 -21.67
N CYS A 181 11.43 -13.62 -21.45
CA CYS A 181 10.67 -14.87 -21.56
C CYS A 181 9.70 -15.04 -20.39
N THR A 182 10.08 -14.57 -19.20
CA THR A 182 9.27 -14.70 -17.98
C THR A 182 8.46 -13.43 -17.68
N PHE A 183 9.00 -12.24 -17.95
CA PHE A 183 8.37 -10.97 -17.61
C PHE A 183 8.66 -9.87 -18.66
N PRO A 184 7.65 -9.13 -19.16
CA PRO A 184 7.80 -8.25 -20.33
C PRO A 184 8.43 -6.88 -20.02
N GLY A 185 9.36 -6.82 -19.06
CA GLY A 185 10.00 -5.59 -18.64
C GLY A 185 11.29 -5.81 -17.88
N LEU A 186 12.04 -4.73 -17.70
CA LEU A 186 13.24 -4.73 -16.87
C LEU A 186 12.85 -4.53 -15.41
N ARG A 187 13.24 -5.46 -14.53
CA ARG A 187 13.12 -5.29 -13.08
C ARG A 187 14.46 -4.83 -12.51
N CYS A 188 14.43 -3.72 -11.78
CA CYS A 188 15.59 -3.16 -11.09
C CYS A 188 15.26 -2.87 -9.62
N THR A 189 16.24 -3.02 -8.72
CA THR A 189 16.15 -2.56 -7.34
C THR A 189 17.18 -1.47 -7.10
N LEU A 190 16.71 -0.23 -6.96
CA LEU A 190 17.53 0.97 -6.74
C LEU A 190 17.73 1.24 -5.25
N VAL A 191 18.92 1.72 -4.90
CA VAL A 191 19.24 2.26 -3.58
C VAL A 191 18.91 3.75 -3.60
N ILE A 192 17.86 4.17 -2.89
CA ILE A 192 17.39 5.57 -2.91
C ILE A 192 18.12 6.42 -1.88
N ARG A 193 18.31 5.85 -0.68
CA ARG A 193 18.91 6.56 0.45
C ARG A 193 19.65 5.59 1.33
N ARG A 194 20.87 5.96 1.73
CA ARG A 194 21.58 5.31 2.83
C ARG A 194 21.22 6.01 4.12
N ARG A 195 20.71 5.26 5.10
CA ARG A 195 20.49 5.78 6.45
C ARG A 195 21.79 5.65 7.24
N SER A 196 21.97 6.52 8.24
CA SER A 196 23.15 6.52 9.11
C SER A 196 23.32 5.22 9.91
N ASN A 197 22.24 4.46 10.09
CA ASN A 197 22.25 3.13 10.72
C ASN A 197 22.72 2.00 9.77
N GLY A 198 23.15 2.32 8.55
CA GLY A 198 23.57 1.35 7.54
C GLY A 198 22.43 0.68 6.78
N GLU A 199 21.16 1.00 7.08
CA GLU A 199 20.03 0.49 6.31
C GLU A 199 19.82 1.30 5.03
N ASN A 200 19.77 0.61 3.90
CA ASN A 200 19.45 1.21 2.62
C ASN A 200 17.93 1.19 2.40
N THR A 201 17.35 2.36 2.11
CA THR A 201 16.00 2.43 1.54
C THR A 201 16.09 2.00 0.08
N LEU A 202 15.32 0.97 -0.27
CA LEU A 202 15.30 0.38 -1.61
C LEU A 202 13.94 0.66 -2.28
N ALA A 203 13.96 0.94 -3.59
CA ALA A 203 12.78 0.81 -4.44
C ALA A 203 12.98 -0.28 -5.48
N THR A 204 11.90 -0.97 -5.80
CA THR A 204 11.82 -1.82 -6.98
C THR A 204 11.13 -1.05 -8.11
N CYS A 205 11.77 -1.02 -9.26
CA CYS A 205 11.31 -0.37 -10.46
C CYS A 205 11.07 -1.41 -11.55
N LEU A 206 9.95 -1.30 -12.26
CA LEU A 206 9.61 -2.13 -13.42
C LEU A 206 9.53 -1.19 -14.63
N PHE A 207 10.49 -1.32 -15.55
CA PHE A 207 10.57 -0.50 -16.75
C PHE A 207 10.03 -1.28 -17.94
N PHE A 208 9.12 -0.65 -18.69
CA PHE A 208 8.55 -1.23 -19.89
C PHE A 208 9.01 -0.45 -21.12
N ILE A 209 9.15 -1.14 -22.26
CA ILE A 209 9.54 -0.53 -23.55
C ILE A 209 8.59 0.62 -23.94
N THR A 210 7.34 0.56 -23.49
CA THR A 210 6.31 1.58 -23.74
C THR A 210 6.60 2.94 -23.10
N GLY A 211 7.62 3.06 -22.24
CA GLY A 211 7.86 4.27 -21.44
C GLY A 211 7.09 4.29 -20.13
N THR A 212 6.33 3.25 -19.83
CA THR A 212 5.72 3.10 -18.50
C THR A 212 6.76 2.59 -17.51
N VAL A 213 6.81 3.20 -16.33
CA VAL A 213 7.64 2.74 -15.22
C VAL A 213 6.80 2.62 -13.95
N ILE A 214 6.84 1.46 -13.30
CA ILE A 214 6.19 1.26 -12.01
C ILE A 214 7.25 1.32 -10.91
N VAL A 215 7.02 2.13 -9.88
CA VAL A 215 7.91 2.24 -8.72
C VAL A 215 7.18 1.74 -7.48
N THR A 216 7.80 0.82 -6.74
CA THR A 216 7.24 0.20 -5.53
C THR A 216 8.31 -0.18 -4.51
N GLY A 217 7.92 -0.67 -3.34
CA GLY A 217 8.82 -1.15 -2.28
C GLY A 217 9.18 -0.10 -1.22
N VAL A 218 8.76 1.16 -1.42
CA VAL A 218 8.99 2.26 -0.48
C VAL A 218 7.85 2.41 0.51
N ARG A 219 8.13 2.99 1.68
CA ARG A 219 7.14 3.13 2.76
C ARG A 219 6.72 4.57 3.01
N GLN A 220 7.60 5.52 2.72
CA GLN A 220 7.34 6.94 2.94
C GLN A 220 7.11 7.69 1.61
N PRO A 221 6.24 8.71 1.61
CA PRO A 221 6.03 9.59 0.45
C PRO A 221 7.32 10.21 -0.09
N GLU A 222 8.21 10.66 0.79
CA GLU A 222 9.46 11.33 0.42
C GLU A 222 10.42 10.34 -0.26
N GLU A 223 10.47 9.09 0.22
CA GLU A 223 11.24 8.01 -0.41
C GLU A 223 10.72 7.72 -1.83
N LEU A 224 9.40 7.77 -2.03
CA LEU A 224 8.78 7.58 -3.34
C LEU A 224 9.14 8.72 -4.30
N GLU A 225 9.09 9.97 -3.84
CA GLU A 225 9.44 11.13 -4.65
C GLU A 225 10.92 11.11 -5.07
N GLN A 226 11.81 10.74 -4.16
CA GLN A 226 13.23 10.52 -4.46
C GLN A 226 13.43 9.41 -5.48
N ALA A 227 12.76 8.27 -5.31
CA ALA A 227 12.80 7.16 -6.25
C ALA A 227 12.39 7.59 -7.66
N VAL A 228 11.30 8.35 -7.75
CA VAL A 228 10.77 8.89 -9.01
C VAL A 228 11.75 9.85 -9.66
N ALA A 229 12.39 10.72 -8.89
CA ALA A 229 13.41 11.64 -9.41
C ALA A 229 14.61 10.87 -9.99
N SER A 230 15.14 9.88 -9.25
CA SER A 230 16.24 9.02 -9.73
C SER A 230 15.86 8.24 -10.99
N VAL A 231 14.65 7.67 -11.03
CA VAL A 231 14.14 6.96 -12.20
C VAL A 231 14.02 7.88 -13.42
N ARG A 232 13.52 9.11 -13.24
CA ARG A 232 13.41 10.07 -14.34
C ARG A 232 14.77 10.44 -14.92
N ALA A 233 15.75 10.71 -14.06
CA ALA A 233 17.12 11.00 -14.50
C ALA A 233 17.71 9.83 -15.29
N LEU A 234 17.61 8.61 -14.75
CA LEU A 234 18.09 7.39 -15.42
C LEU A 234 17.44 7.18 -16.81
N CYS A 235 16.14 7.41 -16.93
CA CYS A 235 15.40 7.17 -18.16
C CYS A 235 15.75 8.15 -19.29
N GLN A 236 16.18 9.38 -18.96
CA GLN A 236 16.57 10.38 -19.97
C GLN A 236 17.76 9.91 -20.81
N ASP A 237 18.69 9.16 -20.21
CA ASP A 237 19.89 8.66 -20.89
C ASP A 237 19.63 7.46 -21.82
N HIS A 238 18.44 6.85 -21.75
CA HIS A 238 18.11 5.60 -22.44
C HIS A 238 16.86 5.71 -23.33
N GLN A 239 16.58 6.92 -23.82
CA GLN A 239 15.55 7.14 -24.80
C GLN A 239 15.88 6.37 -26.09
N ARG A 240 14.94 5.53 -26.54
CA ARG A 240 15.05 4.90 -27.84
C ARG A 240 14.80 5.96 -28.92
N LYS A 241 15.80 6.20 -29.78
CA LYS A 241 15.66 7.03 -30.97
C LYS A 241 14.69 6.41 -31.96
#